data_AF-A0AAN7TAS9-F1
#
_entry.id   AF-A0AAN7TAS9-F1
#
_cell.length_a   1.000
_cell.length_b   1.000
_cell.length_c   1.000
_cell.angle_alpha   90.00
_cell.angle_beta   90.00
_cell.angle_gamma   90.00
#
_symmetry.space_group_name_H-M   'P 1'
#
loop_
_entity.id
_entity.type
_entity.pdbx_description
1 polymer ?
#
loop_
_entity_poly.entity_id
_entity_poly.type
_entity_poly.pdbx_seq_one_letter_code
_entity_poly.pdbx_strand_id
1 'polypeptide(L)'
;MAVPRRFRSVIVLLGVLAITAVFALFALGQPPSLQQVSDTIINHGSSSTATKEKGSTSSSSPSPKNGNGDSGASTKADTSDWWAEDLEDDNSPLSVPDRGDYREIFSLTTVDRKFFPIYFSGDEAYNPNIIPHPTRHDMWIVVAQHEQSREQIDISGELVCEAGFLNGVLVCASAPTILPIAPSITGVCEGDLAYMNFRFGPRDARMFNGPSGPLILYGSQSQYACLGIWVQDVRMLLDSFRLERFALSKLFTSATEVRRPPPFKGIEKNFFIFWDLKGKAYAHYDVYPKRAFAELDFNGAVGEDLALKTAADDEACMAQYMPSVGPDHESIHQATNSLSITMCRRADPKCKPTDTNTFIMHIFQHKSYYTFHGIYEPYIILLQSSPPFAIHGISQRPLWIHGRNALSPETHSLQYEGRPASDIPEGHTEMFYVTSISWKGHDQKYHGYVDDVLLLAFGIEDTRSGGIDVKAGDLLQDIAFCSSL
;
A
#
# COMPACT_ATOMS: atom_id res chain seq x y z
N MET A 1 -1.10 -31.24 -50.58
CA MET A 1 -0.38 -32.54 -50.61
C MET A 1 -0.42 -33.13 -49.21
N ALA A 2 -1.06 -34.28 -49.02
CA ALA A 2 -1.30 -34.89 -47.71
C ALA A 2 -0.20 -35.90 -47.37
N VAL A 3 0.38 -35.78 -46.17
CA VAL A 3 1.42 -36.67 -45.64
C VAL A 3 0.76 -37.94 -45.04
N PRO A 4 1.28 -39.16 -45.29
CA PRO A 4 0.59 -40.38 -44.89
C PRO A 4 0.69 -40.68 -43.39
N ARG A 5 -0.43 -41.15 -42.82
CA ARG A 5 -0.69 -41.46 -41.40
C ARG A 5 0.21 -42.52 -40.73
N ARG A 6 1.27 -43.03 -41.37
CA ARG A 6 2.15 -44.09 -40.80
C ARG A 6 3.34 -43.59 -39.99
N PHE A 7 3.57 -42.28 -39.87
CA PHE A 7 4.71 -41.72 -39.12
C PHE A 7 4.43 -41.29 -37.67
N ARG A 8 3.17 -41.35 -37.18
CA ARG A 8 2.83 -40.91 -35.81
C ARG A 8 3.09 -41.95 -34.72
N SER A 9 3.16 -43.25 -35.04
CA SER A 9 3.25 -44.30 -34.02
C SER A 9 4.67 -44.60 -33.53
N VAL A 10 5.71 -44.23 -34.29
CA VAL A 10 7.12 -44.51 -33.92
C VAL A 10 7.68 -43.45 -32.96
N ILE A 11 7.19 -42.21 -33.04
CA ILE A 11 7.65 -41.10 -32.18
C ILE A 11 7.11 -41.24 -30.74
N VAL A 12 5.90 -41.80 -30.59
CA VAL A 12 5.30 -42.02 -29.26
C VAL A 12 5.99 -43.16 -28.50
N LEU A 13 6.49 -44.19 -29.20
CA LEU A 13 7.16 -45.32 -28.56
C LEU A 13 8.58 -44.96 -28.05
N LEU A 14 9.28 -44.07 -28.75
CA LEU A 14 10.61 -43.60 -28.33
C LEU A 14 10.56 -42.61 -27.15
N GLY A 15 9.48 -41.84 -27.03
CA GLY A 15 9.27 -40.92 -25.89
C GLY A 15 9.02 -41.63 -24.55
N VAL A 16 8.30 -42.76 -24.56
CA VAL A 16 7.95 -43.50 -23.33
C VAL A 16 9.16 -44.29 -22.77
N LEU A 17 10.07 -44.74 -23.62
CA LEU A 17 11.32 -45.40 -23.21
C LEU A 17 12.34 -44.43 -22.59
N ALA A 18 12.36 -43.17 -23.00
CA ALA A 18 13.24 -42.15 -22.42
C ALA A 18 12.79 -41.73 -21.01
N ILE A 19 11.48 -41.66 -20.77
CA ILE A 19 10.92 -41.24 -19.47
C ILE A 19 11.10 -42.33 -18.40
N THR A 20 11.05 -43.61 -18.76
CA THR A 20 11.25 -44.72 -17.81
C THR A 20 12.71 -44.88 -17.37
N ALA A 21 13.69 -44.53 -18.22
CA ALA A 21 15.10 -44.55 -17.85
C ALA A 21 15.51 -43.45 -16.86
N VAL A 22 14.85 -42.28 -16.90
CA VAL A 22 15.13 -41.16 -15.97
C VAL A 22 14.62 -41.44 -14.55
N PHE A 23 13.48 -42.13 -14.42
CA PHE A 23 12.95 -42.51 -13.11
C PHE A 23 13.73 -43.64 -12.41
N ALA A 24 14.41 -44.52 -13.17
CA ALA A 24 15.26 -45.55 -12.60
C ALA A 24 16.57 -45.00 -11.99
N LEU A 25 17.05 -43.85 -12.47
CA LEU A 25 18.27 -43.19 -11.96
C LEU A 25 18.06 -42.39 -10.67
N PHE A 26 16.82 -41.97 -10.36
CA PHE A 26 16.49 -41.27 -9.11
C PHE A 26 16.22 -42.22 -7.92
N ALA A 27 16.01 -43.51 -8.16
CA ALA A 27 15.69 -44.49 -7.11
C ALA A 27 16.92 -45.09 -6.38
N LEU A 28 18.15 -44.69 -6.73
CA LEU A 28 19.39 -45.29 -6.18
C LEU A 28 20.27 -44.33 -5.35
N GLY A 29 19.78 -43.14 -4.99
CA GLY A 29 20.52 -42.18 -4.16
C GLY A 29 20.01 -42.11 -2.72
N GLN A 30 20.51 -42.97 -1.82
CA GLN A 30 20.31 -42.81 -0.37
C GLN A 30 21.32 -41.77 0.19
N PRO A 31 20.89 -40.77 0.98
CA PRO A 31 21.79 -40.01 1.84
C PRO A 31 22.00 -40.72 3.19
N PRO A 32 23.18 -40.56 3.83
CA PRO A 32 23.54 -41.28 5.05
C PRO A 32 22.86 -40.72 6.30
N SER A 33 22.55 -41.64 7.21
CA SER A 33 22.06 -41.41 8.57
C SER A 33 23.11 -40.75 9.46
N LEU A 34 22.71 -39.75 10.25
CA LEU A 34 23.49 -39.28 11.39
C LEU A 34 22.69 -39.42 12.69
N GLN A 35 23.29 -40.19 13.58
CA GLN A 35 22.83 -40.60 14.90
C GLN A 35 22.88 -39.45 15.93
N GLN A 36 22.00 -39.61 16.90
CA GLN A 36 21.94 -38.91 18.18
C GLN A 36 23.31 -38.77 18.87
N VAL A 37 23.55 -37.59 19.44
CA VAL A 37 24.28 -37.46 20.70
C VAL A 37 23.36 -36.73 21.67
N SER A 38 23.03 -37.45 22.74
CA SER A 38 22.30 -36.94 23.90
C SER A 38 23.30 -36.45 24.96
N ASP A 39 22.76 -35.59 25.84
CA ASP A 39 23.08 -35.47 27.26
C ASP A 39 24.10 -34.43 27.76
N THR A 40 23.47 -33.39 28.36
CA THR A 40 23.60 -33.02 29.78
C THR A 40 24.74 -32.10 30.21
N ILE A 41 24.38 -30.97 30.86
CA ILE A 41 24.77 -30.60 32.25
C ILE A 41 24.05 -29.30 32.71
N ILE A 42 23.16 -29.49 33.69
CA ILE A 42 22.99 -28.83 35.02
C ILE A 42 22.88 -27.27 35.07
N ASN A 43 21.71 -26.69 35.39
CA ASN A 43 21.06 -26.45 36.72
C ASN A 43 21.76 -25.44 37.65
N HIS A 44 21.09 -24.32 37.94
CA HIS A 44 20.91 -23.63 39.25
C HIS A 44 20.20 -22.30 38.96
N GLY A 45 18.92 -22.11 39.32
CA GLY A 45 18.44 -21.75 40.66
C GLY A 45 18.20 -20.22 40.72
N SER A 46 17.24 -19.61 41.39
CA SER A 46 16.10 -19.98 42.25
C SER A 46 15.09 -18.82 42.15
N SER A 47 13.78 -19.09 42.10
CA SER A 47 12.80 -18.78 43.16
C SER A 47 13.03 -17.48 43.96
N SER A 48 12.04 -16.58 43.96
CA SER A 48 11.27 -16.28 45.19
C SER A 48 10.15 -15.25 44.98
N THR A 49 8.93 -15.71 45.34
CA THR A 49 7.87 -15.03 46.12
C THR A 49 7.13 -13.78 45.63
N ALA A 50 5.81 -13.98 45.63
CA ALA A 50 4.72 -13.02 45.66
C ALA A 50 4.66 -12.18 46.94
N THR A 51 4.02 -11.01 46.82
CA THR A 51 3.19 -10.43 47.87
C THR A 51 1.98 -9.70 47.29
N LYS A 52 0.82 -10.15 47.77
CA LYS A 52 -0.49 -9.47 47.73
C LYS A 52 -0.44 -8.22 48.59
N GLU A 53 -1.10 -7.15 48.16
CA GLU A 53 -1.77 -6.25 49.10
C GLU A 53 -3.13 -5.81 48.55
N LYS A 54 -4.13 -5.94 49.44
CA LYS A 54 -5.52 -5.52 49.29
C LYS A 54 -5.64 -4.08 49.76
N GLY A 55 -6.45 -3.28 49.08
CA GLY A 55 -6.99 -2.03 49.60
C GLY A 55 -8.39 -1.82 49.04
N SER A 56 -9.41 -2.11 49.85
CA SER A 56 -10.81 -1.78 49.61
C SER A 56 -11.13 -0.42 50.19
N THR A 57 -11.90 0.40 49.47
CA THR A 57 -12.84 1.35 50.09
C THR A 57 -13.98 1.65 49.13
N SER A 58 -15.14 1.82 49.75
CA SER A 58 -16.49 1.81 49.21
C SER A 58 -17.01 3.21 48.85
N SER A 59 -18.10 3.19 48.08
CA SER A 59 -19.28 4.07 48.16
C SER A 59 -19.09 5.59 47.97
N SER A 60 -19.73 6.15 46.94
CA SER A 60 -21.09 6.72 47.05
C SER A 60 -21.38 7.66 45.87
N SER A 61 -22.54 7.48 45.24
CA SER A 61 -23.16 8.42 44.30
C SER A 61 -23.36 9.81 44.91
N PRO A 62 -23.44 10.86 44.07
CA PRO A 62 -24.71 11.56 44.01
C PRO A 62 -25.12 11.99 42.60
N SER A 63 -26.42 11.88 42.33
CA SER A 63 -27.11 12.64 41.29
C SER A 63 -27.17 14.13 41.68
N PRO A 64 -27.28 15.02 40.68
CA PRO A 64 -28.22 16.13 40.81
C PRO A 64 -29.12 16.31 39.58
N LYS A 65 -30.21 17.01 39.88
CA LYS A 65 -31.41 17.25 39.07
C LYS A 65 -31.22 18.30 37.98
N ASN A 66 -32.00 18.12 36.91
CA ASN A 66 -32.61 19.07 35.98
C ASN A 66 -32.25 20.56 36.07
N GLY A 67 -31.87 21.10 34.91
CA GLY A 67 -32.02 22.52 34.55
C GLY A 67 -32.17 22.66 33.04
N ASN A 68 -33.38 23.07 32.60
CA ASN A 68 -33.69 23.52 31.24
C ASN A 68 -32.78 24.69 30.85
N GLY A 69 -32.25 24.66 29.63
CA GLY A 69 -31.48 25.74 29.03
C GLY A 69 -31.43 25.58 27.52
N ASP A 70 -32.54 25.95 26.89
CA ASP A 70 -32.70 26.08 25.45
C ASP A 70 -31.72 27.13 24.90
N SER A 71 -30.79 26.70 24.05
CA SER A 71 -30.06 27.58 23.13
C SER A 71 -29.57 26.72 21.97
N GLY A 72 -30.42 26.64 20.94
CA GLY A 72 -30.09 26.04 19.66
C GLY A 72 -28.92 26.77 19.01
N ALA A 73 -27.75 26.14 19.04
CA ALA A 73 -26.66 26.36 18.10
C ALA A 73 -26.46 25.04 17.35
N SER A 74 -27.17 24.93 16.23
CA SER A 74 -27.00 23.88 15.23
C SER A 74 -25.56 23.88 14.73
N THR A 75 -24.71 23.06 15.33
CA THR A 75 -23.43 22.66 14.75
C THR A 75 -23.77 21.64 13.67
N LYS A 76 -23.78 22.10 12.40
CA LYS A 76 -23.79 21.20 11.25
C LYS A 76 -22.56 20.31 11.39
N ALA A 77 -22.80 19.02 11.59
CA ALA A 77 -21.79 17.99 11.48
C ALA A 77 -21.26 18.01 10.06
N ASP A 78 -19.94 18.16 9.96
CA ASP A 78 -19.16 18.14 8.73
C ASP A 78 -19.03 16.67 8.30
N THR A 79 -20.07 16.17 7.65
CA THR A 79 -20.13 14.88 7.00
C THR A 79 -20.35 15.12 5.51
N SER A 80 -19.28 15.45 4.79
CA SER A 80 -19.32 15.48 3.33
C SER A 80 -19.11 14.07 2.77
N ASP A 81 -20.10 13.71 1.96
CA ASP A 81 -20.32 12.44 1.29
C ASP A 81 -19.19 12.02 0.36
N TRP A 82 -18.83 10.74 0.38
CA TRP A 82 -17.86 10.14 -0.56
C TRP A 82 -18.50 9.28 -1.65
N TRP A 83 -19.82 9.33 -1.82
CA TRP A 83 -20.54 8.65 -2.92
C TRP A 83 -22.02 9.08 -3.08
N ALA A 84 -22.49 10.16 -2.43
CA ALA A 84 -23.93 10.48 -2.41
C ALA A 84 -24.39 11.94 -2.64
N GLU A 85 -23.51 12.91 -2.93
CA GLU A 85 -23.93 14.24 -3.44
C GLU A 85 -23.28 14.54 -4.81
N ASP A 86 -23.70 13.77 -5.83
CA ASP A 86 -23.20 13.83 -7.23
C ASP A 86 -24.28 14.33 -8.20
N LEU A 87 -24.84 15.55 -8.03
CA LEU A 87 -25.87 16.06 -8.97
C LEU A 87 -25.80 17.57 -9.31
N GLU A 88 -24.65 18.23 -9.21
CA GLU A 88 -24.47 19.51 -9.91
C GLU A 88 -23.24 19.46 -10.84
N ASP A 89 -23.56 19.41 -12.14
CA ASP A 89 -22.64 19.20 -13.27
C ASP A 89 -21.96 20.52 -13.65
N ASP A 90 -20.78 20.79 -13.09
CA ASP A 90 -19.91 21.83 -13.65
C ASP A 90 -19.18 21.26 -14.87
N ASN A 91 -19.75 21.55 -16.05
CA ASN A 91 -19.19 21.22 -17.37
C ASN A 91 -17.91 22.02 -17.71
N SER A 92 -17.12 22.44 -16.72
CA SER A 92 -15.84 23.08 -16.96
C SER A 92 -14.85 22.02 -17.47
N PRO A 93 -14.41 22.10 -18.74
CA PRO A 93 -13.49 21.10 -19.27
C PRO A 93 -12.17 21.22 -18.49
N LEU A 94 -11.80 20.16 -17.76
CA LEU A 94 -10.43 19.96 -17.34
C LEU A 94 -9.57 19.91 -18.60
N SER A 95 -8.89 21.02 -18.92
CA SER A 95 -7.88 21.01 -19.95
C SER A 95 -6.78 20.05 -19.50
N VAL A 96 -6.44 19.05 -20.33
CA VAL A 96 -5.20 18.27 -20.16
C VAL A 96 -4.08 19.27 -19.87
N PRO A 97 -3.44 19.23 -18.68
CA PRO A 97 -2.38 20.17 -18.38
C PRO A 97 -1.26 19.99 -19.41
N ASP A 98 -0.56 21.07 -19.76
CA ASP A 98 0.49 20.99 -20.77
C ASP A 98 1.57 20.02 -20.27
N ARG A 99 2.22 19.25 -21.15
CA ARG A 99 3.26 18.28 -20.75
C ARG A 99 4.42 18.96 -20.00
N GLY A 100 4.59 20.28 -20.15
CA GLY A 100 5.54 21.08 -19.37
C GLY A 100 5.25 21.13 -17.86
N ASP A 101 4.02 20.85 -17.45
CA ASP A 101 3.54 20.91 -16.07
C ASP A 101 3.90 19.65 -15.28
N TYR A 102 4.33 18.57 -15.94
CA TYR A 102 4.63 17.28 -15.33
C TYR A 102 6.12 16.95 -15.28
N ARG A 103 6.49 16.11 -14.30
CA ARG A 103 7.74 15.35 -14.31
C ARG A 103 7.49 13.96 -14.89
N GLU A 104 7.82 13.78 -16.17
CA GLU A 104 7.70 12.46 -16.78
C GLU A 104 8.77 11.47 -16.29
N ILE A 105 8.35 10.27 -15.93
CA ILE A 105 9.19 9.16 -15.46
C ILE A 105 9.08 7.96 -16.39
N PHE A 106 10.16 7.21 -16.53
CA PHE A 106 10.33 6.18 -17.55
C PHE A 106 10.80 4.85 -16.94
N SER A 107 10.25 3.73 -17.39
CA SER A 107 10.67 2.41 -16.94
C SER A 107 12.12 2.14 -17.31
N LEU A 108 12.84 1.48 -16.40
CA LEU A 108 14.18 0.96 -16.63
C LEU A 108 14.18 -0.45 -17.22
N THR A 109 13.07 -1.20 -17.09
CA THR A 109 12.96 -2.60 -17.54
C THR A 109 12.35 -2.74 -18.94
N THR A 110 11.37 -1.90 -19.32
CA THR A 110 10.70 -2.04 -20.62
C THR A 110 11.48 -1.39 -21.76
N VAL A 111 11.44 -2.00 -22.95
CA VAL A 111 12.18 -1.52 -24.13
C VAL A 111 11.61 -0.20 -24.66
N ASP A 112 10.28 -0.05 -24.62
CA ASP A 112 9.59 1.18 -25.02
C ASP A 112 9.56 2.24 -23.91
N ARG A 113 10.18 1.94 -22.75
CA ARG A 113 10.27 2.78 -21.56
C ARG A 113 8.93 3.11 -20.91
N LYS A 114 7.83 2.49 -21.34
CA LYS A 114 6.52 2.63 -20.71
C LYS A 114 6.45 1.81 -19.43
N PHE A 115 5.46 2.07 -18.59
CA PHE A 115 5.15 1.15 -17.50
C PHE A 115 4.88 -0.29 -18.02
N PHE A 116 5.04 -1.28 -17.16
CA PHE A 116 4.72 -2.67 -17.46
C PHE A 116 3.34 -3.05 -16.88
N PRO A 117 2.51 -3.80 -17.62
CA PRO A 117 1.28 -4.35 -17.06
C PRO A 117 1.60 -5.52 -16.12
N ILE A 118 0.67 -5.80 -15.20
CA ILE A 118 0.72 -6.96 -14.31
C ILE A 118 -0.38 -7.93 -14.72
N TYR A 119 -0.01 -9.19 -14.97
CA TYR A 119 -0.94 -10.21 -15.44
C TYR A 119 -1.17 -11.30 -14.38
N PHE A 120 -2.40 -11.36 -13.88
CA PHE A 120 -2.87 -12.28 -12.83
C PHE A 120 -3.42 -13.60 -13.39
N SER A 121 -2.79 -14.14 -14.45
CA SER A 121 -3.15 -15.46 -15.02
C SER A 121 -4.62 -15.62 -15.46
N GLY A 122 -5.33 -14.52 -15.72
CA GLY A 122 -6.73 -14.51 -16.18
C GLY A 122 -7.71 -13.89 -15.20
N ASP A 123 -7.32 -13.68 -13.94
CA ASP A 123 -8.13 -12.96 -12.95
C ASP A 123 -7.98 -11.44 -13.09
N GLU A 124 -9.06 -10.70 -12.80
CA GLU A 124 -9.08 -9.24 -12.83
C GLU A 124 -8.66 -8.68 -11.47
N ALA A 125 -7.67 -7.78 -11.47
CA ALA A 125 -7.15 -7.19 -10.25
C ALA A 125 -6.60 -5.78 -10.50
N TYR A 126 -6.79 -4.90 -9.52
CA TYR A 126 -6.32 -3.52 -9.55
C TYR A 126 -5.68 -3.14 -8.21
N ASN A 127 -5.12 -1.94 -8.12
CA ASN A 127 -4.44 -1.46 -6.91
C ASN A 127 -3.31 -2.39 -6.40
N PRO A 128 -2.34 -2.77 -7.25
CA PRO A 128 -1.31 -3.74 -6.90
C PRO A 128 -0.27 -3.19 -5.92
N ASN A 129 0.40 -4.12 -5.28
CA ASN A 129 1.56 -3.95 -4.43
C ASN A 129 2.64 -4.92 -4.88
N ILE A 130 3.87 -4.46 -4.98
CA ILE A 130 5.00 -5.29 -5.43
C ILE A 130 6.11 -5.19 -4.39
N ILE A 131 6.54 -6.32 -3.83
CA ILE A 131 7.76 -6.39 -3.02
C ILE A 131 8.68 -7.50 -3.54
N PRO A 132 10.01 -7.39 -3.37
CA PRO A 132 10.93 -8.45 -3.76
C PRO A 132 10.61 -9.78 -3.06
N HIS A 133 10.73 -10.89 -3.78
CA HIS A 133 10.58 -12.22 -3.18
C HIS A 133 11.74 -12.51 -2.20
N PRO A 134 11.48 -13.09 -1.00
CA PRO A 134 12.49 -13.24 0.05
C PRO A 134 13.65 -14.18 -0.33
N THR A 135 13.42 -15.15 -1.22
CA THR A 135 14.41 -16.18 -1.57
C THR A 135 14.65 -16.41 -3.07
N ARG A 136 13.94 -15.70 -3.96
CA ARG A 136 13.98 -15.91 -5.41
C ARG A 136 14.27 -14.58 -6.09
N HIS A 137 15.51 -14.36 -6.50
CA HIS A 137 15.99 -13.06 -7.01
C HIS A 137 15.45 -12.64 -8.39
N ASP A 138 14.66 -13.51 -9.02
CA ASP A 138 14.00 -13.30 -10.31
C ASP A 138 12.49 -13.08 -10.17
N MET A 139 11.98 -13.00 -8.93
CA MET A 139 10.55 -12.98 -8.63
C MET A 139 10.17 -11.89 -7.64
N TRP A 140 8.91 -11.50 -7.68
CA TRP A 140 8.30 -10.56 -6.74
C TRP A 140 7.04 -11.19 -6.13
N ILE A 141 6.69 -10.77 -4.92
CA ILE A 141 5.35 -11.03 -4.38
C ILE A 141 4.47 -9.88 -4.81
N VAL A 142 3.35 -10.21 -5.44
CA VAL A 142 2.35 -9.23 -5.87
C VAL A 142 1.05 -9.47 -5.12
N VAL A 143 0.50 -8.41 -4.52
CA VAL A 143 -0.83 -8.41 -3.88
C VAL A 143 -1.68 -7.31 -4.50
N ALA A 144 -2.90 -7.60 -4.91
CA ALA A 144 -3.81 -6.64 -5.54
C ALA A 144 -5.26 -6.88 -5.12
N GLN A 145 -6.07 -5.81 -5.15
CA GLN A 145 -7.50 -5.89 -4.89
C GLN A 145 -8.14 -6.75 -5.99
N HIS A 146 -8.90 -7.76 -5.57
CA HIS A 146 -9.69 -8.56 -6.51
C HIS A 146 -10.81 -7.69 -7.08
N GLU A 147 -10.89 -7.57 -8.41
CA GLU A 147 -12.02 -6.93 -9.07
C GLU A 147 -13.23 -7.85 -8.98
N GLN A 148 -14.31 -7.37 -8.37
CA GLN A 148 -15.50 -8.17 -8.10
C GLN A 148 -16.78 -7.38 -8.34
N SER A 149 -16.72 -6.24 -9.03
CA SER A 149 -17.87 -5.35 -9.22
C SER A 149 -18.98 -5.99 -10.04
N ARG A 150 -18.67 -7.08 -10.75
CA ARG A 150 -19.61 -7.89 -11.55
C ARG A 150 -20.10 -9.14 -10.82
N GLU A 151 -19.62 -9.37 -9.60
CA GLU A 151 -19.90 -10.58 -8.84
C GLU A 151 -20.84 -10.27 -7.66
N GLN A 152 -21.82 -11.13 -7.40
CA GLN A 152 -22.62 -11.04 -6.18
C GLN A 152 -21.84 -11.67 -5.03
N ILE A 153 -20.89 -10.91 -4.47
CA ILE A 153 -20.00 -11.40 -3.43
C ILE A 153 -20.03 -10.48 -2.22
N ASP A 154 -20.33 -11.08 -1.06
CA ASP A 154 -20.38 -10.41 0.24
C ASP A 154 -18.98 -10.26 0.88
N ILE A 155 -17.92 -10.75 0.23
CA ILE A 155 -16.54 -10.75 0.76
C ILE A 155 -15.56 -10.14 -0.25
N SER A 156 -15.05 -8.96 0.08
CA SER A 156 -13.89 -8.37 -0.59
C SER A 156 -12.64 -9.19 -0.30
N GLY A 157 -11.80 -9.40 -1.31
CA GLY A 157 -10.56 -10.15 -1.19
C GLY A 157 -9.39 -9.50 -1.92
N GLU A 158 -8.19 -9.88 -1.50
CA GLU A 158 -6.94 -9.51 -2.16
C GLU A 158 -6.39 -10.75 -2.86
N LEU A 159 -6.01 -10.64 -4.13
CA LEU A 159 -5.29 -11.68 -4.86
C LEU A 159 -3.80 -11.58 -4.56
N VAL A 160 -3.14 -12.73 -4.40
CA VAL A 160 -1.69 -12.82 -4.22
C VAL A 160 -1.08 -13.85 -5.17
N CYS A 161 0.10 -13.52 -5.73
CA CYS A 161 0.90 -14.46 -6.50
C CYS A 161 2.41 -14.14 -6.39
N GLU A 162 3.25 -15.12 -6.73
CA GLU A 162 4.65 -14.87 -7.07
C GLU A 162 4.72 -14.57 -8.57
N ALA A 163 5.34 -13.46 -8.95
CA ALA A 163 5.41 -13.01 -10.34
C ALA A 163 6.84 -12.75 -10.81
N GLY A 164 7.10 -12.98 -12.09
CA GLY A 164 8.39 -12.71 -12.75
C GLY A 164 8.19 -11.96 -14.07
N PHE A 165 9.23 -11.31 -14.57
CA PHE A 165 9.15 -10.58 -15.84
C PHE A 165 9.20 -11.54 -17.04
N LEU A 166 8.25 -11.39 -17.95
CA LEU A 166 8.22 -12.06 -19.25
C LEU A 166 7.87 -11.03 -20.34
N ASN A 167 8.81 -10.77 -21.26
CA ASN A 167 8.62 -9.85 -22.39
C ASN A 167 8.08 -8.46 -21.99
N GLY A 168 8.56 -7.89 -20.89
CA GLY A 168 8.12 -6.57 -20.40
C GLY A 168 6.79 -6.57 -19.65
N VAL A 169 6.25 -7.73 -19.30
CA VAL A 169 5.05 -7.90 -18.46
C VAL A 169 5.45 -8.60 -17.16
N LEU A 170 4.89 -8.16 -16.03
CA LEU A 170 5.05 -8.88 -14.76
C LEU A 170 3.95 -9.94 -14.66
N VAL A 171 4.31 -11.22 -14.77
CA VAL A 171 3.37 -12.33 -14.92
C VAL A 171 3.40 -13.23 -13.70
N CYS A 172 2.23 -13.51 -13.11
CA CYS A 172 2.11 -14.52 -12.06
C CYS A 172 2.60 -15.90 -12.56
N ALA A 173 3.46 -16.56 -11.79
CA ALA A 173 3.99 -17.88 -12.14
C ALA A 173 2.96 -19.01 -12.01
N SER A 174 1.88 -18.76 -11.28
CA SER A 174 0.73 -19.64 -11.12
C SER A 174 -0.57 -18.82 -11.13
N ALA A 175 -1.72 -19.49 -11.11
CA ALA A 175 -2.98 -18.80 -10.80
C ALA A 175 -2.85 -18.11 -9.44
N PRO A 176 -3.32 -16.85 -9.30
CA PRO A 176 -3.33 -16.18 -8.02
C PRO A 176 -4.25 -16.89 -7.03
N THR A 177 -4.00 -16.68 -5.74
CA THR A 177 -4.85 -17.18 -4.67
C THR A 177 -5.38 -16.02 -3.85
N ILE A 178 -6.49 -16.20 -3.14
CA ILE A 178 -6.95 -15.21 -2.15
C ILE A 178 -5.94 -15.15 -0.99
N LEU A 179 -5.49 -13.95 -0.67
CA LEU A 179 -4.63 -13.70 0.47
C LEU A 179 -5.38 -14.09 1.76
N PRO A 180 -4.82 -14.95 2.64
CA PRO A 180 -5.55 -15.54 3.75
C PRO A 180 -5.65 -14.59 4.96
N ILE A 181 -6.14 -13.38 4.76
CA ILE A 181 -6.49 -12.44 5.83
C ILE A 181 -7.76 -12.98 6.51
N ALA A 182 -7.68 -13.17 7.82
CA ALA A 182 -8.86 -13.55 8.60
C ALA A 182 -9.92 -12.43 8.49
N PRO A 183 -11.21 -12.77 8.37
CA PRO A 183 -12.27 -11.77 8.42
C PRO A 183 -12.10 -10.88 9.65
N SER A 184 -12.27 -9.57 9.47
CA SER A 184 -12.29 -8.64 10.58
C SER A 184 -13.49 -8.90 11.49
N ILE A 185 -13.55 -8.13 12.58
CA ILE A 185 -14.72 -8.03 13.43
C ILE A 185 -15.97 -7.57 12.66
N THR A 186 -17.15 -7.81 13.23
CA THR A 186 -18.39 -7.17 12.78
C THR A 186 -18.31 -5.68 13.10
N GLY A 187 -18.43 -4.83 12.07
CA GLY A 187 -18.42 -3.38 12.21
C GLY A 187 -19.77 -2.82 12.69
N VAL A 188 -19.77 -1.53 12.99
CA VAL A 188 -20.95 -0.79 13.49
C VAL A 188 -21.31 0.36 12.54
N CYS A 189 -21.32 0.11 11.23
CA CYS A 189 -21.66 1.16 10.27
C CYS A 189 -23.13 1.57 10.42
N GLU A 190 -23.39 2.88 10.56
CA GLU A 190 -24.72 3.46 10.76
C GLU A 190 -25.02 4.51 9.69
N GLY A 191 -26.29 4.95 9.63
CA GLY A 191 -26.73 5.99 8.69
C GLY A 191 -26.43 5.64 7.24
N ASP A 192 -25.89 6.61 6.51
CA ASP A 192 -25.55 6.45 5.09
C ASP A 192 -24.46 5.38 4.88
N LEU A 193 -23.64 5.07 5.88
CA LEU A 193 -22.63 4.03 5.78
C LEU A 193 -23.16 2.62 6.08
N ALA A 194 -24.43 2.46 6.46
CA ALA A 194 -24.97 1.16 6.90
C ALA A 194 -24.84 0.04 5.84
N TYR A 195 -24.82 0.37 4.55
CA TYR A 195 -24.63 -0.60 3.48
C TYR A 195 -23.24 -1.28 3.51
N MET A 196 -22.22 -0.63 4.11
CA MET A 196 -20.88 -1.21 4.26
C MET A 196 -20.86 -2.43 5.20
N ASN A 197 -21.93 -2.65 5.98
CA ASN A 197 -22.08 -3.86 6.79
C ASN A 197 -22.34 -5.12 5.94
N PHE A 198 -22.69 -4.99 4.66
CA PHE A 198 -22.99 -6.13 3.78
C PHE A 198 -21.78 -6.66 3.00
N ARG A 199 -20.63 -5.98 3.05
CA ARG A 199 -19.41 -6.43 2.39
C ARG A 199 -18.32 -6.62 3.44
N PHE A 200 -17.80 -7.82 3.63
CA PHE A 200 -16.76 -8.14 4.61
C PHE A 200 -15.37 -8.21 3.96
N GLY A 201 -14.33 -8.32 4.78
CA GLY A 201 -12.98 -8.63 4.31
C GLY A 201 -12.08 -7.41 4.07
N PRO A 202 -10.82 -7.65 3.66
CA PRO A 202 -9.86 -6.60 3.36
C PRO A 202 -10.24 -5.80 2.12
N ARG A 203 -9.86 -4.53 2.11
CA ARG A 203 -10.06 -3.60 1.00
C ARG A 203 -8.81 -2.76 0.78
N ASP A 204 -8.49 -2.52 -0.48
CA ASP A 204 -7.39 -1.66 -0.92
C ASP A 204 -6.10 -1.94 -0.13
N ALA A 205 -5.74 -3.23 0.00
CA ALA A 205 -4.60 -3.61 0.81
C ALA A 205 -3.29 -3.05 0.23
N ARG A 206 -2.34 -2.82 1.14
CA ARG A 206 -1.05 -2.19 0.87
C ARG A 206 0.04 -3.01 1.52
N MET A 207 0.77 -3.77 0.71
CA MET A 207 1.89 -4.59 1.16
C MET A 207 3.20 -3.82 0.97
N PHE A 208 4.05 -3.81 2.00
CA PHE A 208 5.31 -3.06 2.01
C PHE A 208 6.32 -3.65 2.98
N ASN A 209 7.59 -3.27 2.81
CA ASN A 209 8.66 -3.64 3.71
C ASN A 209 8.87 -2.57 4.79
N GLY A 210 8.67 -2.93 6.05
CA GLY A 210 9.23 -2.21 7.19
C GLY A 210 10.69 -2.59 7.45
N PRO A 211 11.37 -1.96 8.43
CA PRO A 211 12.77 -2.25 8.73
C PRO A 211 13.02 -3.72 9.11
N SER A 212 12.07 -4.37 9.78
CA SER A 212 12.19 -5.73 10.31
C SER A 212 11.53 -6.81 9.46
N GLY A 213 10.69 -6.45 8.49
CA GLY A 213 9.97 -7.40 7.64
C GLY A 213 8.78 -6.80 6.90
N PRO A 214 8.11 -7.59 6.05
CA PRO A 214 6.97 -7.15 5.28
C PRO A 214 5.70 -7.06 6.15
N LEU A 215 4.98 -5.95 5.98
CA LEU A 215 3.68 -5.70 6.58
C LEU A 215 2.64 -5.51 5.48
N ILE A 216 1.37 -5.70 5.83
CA ILE A 216 0.23 -5.34 5.00
C ILE A 216 -0.72 -4.46 5.81
N LEU A 217 -1.09 -3.33 5.23
CA LEU A 217 -2.15 -2.44 5.72
C LEU A 217 -3.41 -2.67 4.87
N TYR A 218 -4.60 -2.69 5.45
CA TYR A 218 -5.83 -2.84 4.67
C TYR A 218 -7.04 -2.24 5.39
N GLY A 219 -8.02 -1.78 4.62
CA GLY A 219 -9.31 -1.34 5.15
C GLY A 219 -10.20 -2.51 5.51
N SER A 220 -10.88 -2.46 6.65
CA SER A 220 -11.89 -3.46 7.02
C SER A 220 -12.83 -2.93 8.09
N GLN A 221 -13.84 -3.71 8.48
CA GLN A 221 -14.75 -3.30 9.55
C GLN A 221 -14.01 -2.97 10.85
N SER A 222 -14.48 -1.92 11.53
CA SER A 222 -13.79 -1.31 12.66
C SER A 222 -14.59 -1.39 13.96
N GLN A 223 -13.84 -1.34 15.06
CA GLN A 223 -14.36 -1.26 16.43
C GLN A 223 -14.63 0.18 16.86
N TYR A 224 -14.03 1.15 16.16
CA TYR A 224 -13.99 2.57 16.53
C TYR A 224 -14.64 3.49 15.47
N ALA A 225 -14.68 3.06 14.22
CA ALA A 225 -15.28 3.71 13.06
C ALA A 225 -16.20 2.71 12.31
N CYS A 226 -16.78 3.10 11.17
CA CYS A 226 -17.43 2.12 10.30
C CYS A 226 -16.39 1.22 9.62
N LEU A 227 -15.41 1.84 8.95
CA LEU A 227 -14.24 1.15 8.39
C LEU A 227 -12.97 1.73 9.02
N GLY A 228 -12.05 0.84 9.36
CA GLY A 228 -10.77 1.13 10.01
C GLY A 228 -9.61 0.56 9.20
N ILE A 229 -8.40 1.00 9.54
CA ILE A 229 -7.18 0.44 8.95
C ILE A 229 -6.60 -0.64 9.87
N TRP A 230 -6.30 -1.78 9.29
CA TRP A 230 -5.70 -2.93 9.96
C TRP A 230 -4.28 -3.15 9.45
N VAL A 231 -3.39 -3.62 10.31
CA VAL A 231 -2.03 -4.04 9.96
C VAL A 231 -1.78 -5.49 10.36
N GLN A 232 -1.03 -6.23 9.52
CA GLN A 232 -0.58 -7.58 9.84
C GLN A 232 0.79 -7.87 9.23
N ASP A 233 1.56 -8.74 9.89
CA ASP A 233 2.80 -9.31 9.37
C ASP A 233 2.52 -10.29 8.22
N VAL A 234 3.01 -9.96 7.02
CA VAL A 234 2.80 -10.76 5.80
C VAL A 234 3.44 -12.14 5.92
N ARG A 235 4.48 -12.27 6.73
CA ARG A 235 5.13 -13.56 6.97
C ARG A 235 4.15 -14.53 7.61
N MET A 236 3.14 -14.08 8.34
CA MET A 236 2.12 -14.95 8.93
C MET A 236 1.07 -15.40 7.91
N LEU A 237 1.00 -14.74 6.75
CA LEU A 237 -0.01 -14.98 5.72
C LEU A 237 0.52 -15.84 4.58
N LEU A 238 1.81 -15.71 4.23
CA LEU A 238 2.36 -16.27 2.98
C LEU A 238 3.50 -17.26 3.23
N ASP A 239 3.43 -18.42 2.57
CA ASP A 239 4.42 -19.48 2.71
C ASP A 239 5.76 -19.16 2.04
N SER A 240 5.79 -18.22 1.08
CA SER A 240 7.03 -17.70 0.50
C SER A 240 7.99 -17.16 1.57
N PHE A 241 7.46 -16.69 2.71
CA PHE A 241 8.23 -16.19 3.86
C PHE A 241 8.47 -17.22 4.96
N ARG A 242 8.20 -18.52 4.74
CA ARG A 242 8.27 -19.57 5.77
C ARG A 242 9.61 -19.61 6.51
N LEU A 243 10.72 -19.33 5.84
CA LEU A 243 12.06 -19.30 6.47
C LEU A 243 12.24 -18.10 7.40
N GLU A 244 11.67 -16.94 7.06
CA GLU A 244 11.77 -15.72 7.85
C GLU A 244 10.87 -15.73 9.09
N ARG A 245 9.78 -16.52 9.07
CA ARG A 245 8.83 -16.65 10.21
C ARG A 245 9.51 -16.99 11.54
N PHE A 246 10.60 -17.74 11.50
CA PHE A 246 11.30 -18.25 12.68
C PHE A 246 12.44 -17.34 13.16
N ALA A 247 12.85 -16.36 12.35
CA ALA A 247 14.11 -15.66 12.53
C ALA A 247 13.97 -14.22 13.07
N LEU A 248 12.78 -13.64 13.11
CA LEU A 248 12.61 -12.17 13.23
C LEU A 248 11.51 -11.73 14.21
N SER A 249 11.55 -10.44 14.55
CA SER A 249 10.60 -9.73 15.43
C SER A 249 9.14 -9.98 15.03
N LYS A 250 8.31 -10.33 16.01
CA LYS A 250 6.90 -10.73 15.90
C LYS A 250 5.96 -9.53 16.05
N LEU A 251 6.16 -8.47 15.28
CA LEU A 251 5.26 -7.32 15.28
C LEU A 251 4.00 -7.66 14.49
N PHE A 252 2.81 -7.31 15.00
CA PHE A 252 1.55 -7.48 14.28
C PHE A 252 1.32 -8.91 13.73
N THR A 253 1.64 -9.96 14.51
CA THR A 253 1.49 -11.36 14.05
C THR A 253 0.05 -11.75 13.73
N SER A 254 -0.92 -11.02 14.29
CA SER A 254 -2.33 -11.09 13.96
C SER A 254 -2.81 -9.74 13.45
N ALA A 255 -3.89 -9.75 12.68
CA ALA A 255 -4.63 -8.55 12.30
C ALA A 255 -4.81 -7.62 13.51
N THR A 256 -4.27 -6.41 13.40
CA THR A 256 -4.29 -5.41 14.48
C THR A 256 -4.82 -4.10 13.93
N GLU A 257 -5.89 -3.57 14.52
CA GLU A 257 -6.46 -2.30 14.09
C GLU A 257 -5.57 -1.13 14.50
N VAL A 258 -5.15 -0.32 13.53
CA VAL A 258 -4.37 0.91 13.72
C VAL A 258 -5.33 2.03 14.07
N ARG A 259 -5.22 2.54 15.29
CA ARG A 259 -6.07 3.62 15.78
C ARG A 259 -5.54 4.99 15.37
N ARG A 260 -6.39 6.00 15.46
CA ARG A 260 -6.00 7.42 15.47
C ARG A 260 -6.43 8.09 16.78
N PRO A 261 -5.82 9.21 17.18
CA PRO A 261 -6.40 10.08 18.21
C PRO A 261 -7.78 10.59 17.75
N PRO A 262 -8.77 10.72 18.66
CA PRO A 262 -10.06 11.31 18.31
C PRO A 262 -9.92 12.72 17.72
N PRO A 263 -10.84 13.14 16.83
CA PRO A 263 -12.04 12.42 16.40
C PRO A 263 -11.77 11.33 15.36
N PHE A 264 -12.58 10.28 15.38
CA PHE A 264 -12.62 9.25 14.33
C PHE A 264 -13.46 9.74 13.14
N LYS A 265 -13.06 9.36 11.93
CA LYS A 265 -13.86 9.51 10.71
C LYS A 265 -14.85 8.35 10.59
N GLY A 266 -15.88 8.50 9.76
CA GLY A 266 -16.77 7.37 9.43
C GLY A 266 -16.00 6.24 8.74
N ILE A 267 -15.16 6.59 7.76
CA ILE A 267 -14.25 5.68 7.06
C ILE A 267 -12.83 6.18 7.29
N GLU A 268 -12.05 5.44 8.07
CA GLU A 268 -10.59 5.61 8.07
C GLU A 268 -10.04 4.94 6.81
N LYS A 269 -9.38 5.73 5.99
CA LYS A 269 -8.70 5.26 4.79
C LYS A 269 -7.29 5.83 4.79
N ASN A 270 -6.46 5.31 3.91
CA ASN A 270 -5.30 6.03 3.43
C ASN A 270 -4.15 6.21 4.45
N PHE A 271 -4.13 5.48 5.56
CA PHE A 271 -3.00 5.54 6.50
C PHE A 271 -1.73 4.95 5.86
N PHE A 272 -0.57 5.41 6.35
CA PHE A 272 0.70 4.71 6.13
C PHE A 272 1.52 4.62 7.42
N ILE A 273 2.34 3.59 7.52
CA ILE A 273 3.30 3.42 8.63
C ILE A 273 4.68 3.88 8.16
N PHE A 274 5.41 4.51 9.07
CA PHE A 274 6.80 4.93 8.87
C PHE A 274 7.63 4.72 10.13
N TRP A 275 8.96 4.81 9.99
CA TRP A 275 9.89 4.58 11.09
C TRP A 275 10.95 5.67 11.18
N ASP A 276 11.35 5.98 12.42
CA ASP A 276 12.54 6.78 12.67
C ASP A 276 13.84 5.99 12.46
N LEU A 277 14.99 6.66 12.50
CA LEU A 277 16.30 5.99 12.39
C LEU A 277 16.61 5.00 13.52
N LYS A 278 15.83 5.01 14.61
CA LYS A 278 15.95 4.07 15.74
C LYS A 278 15.01 2.87 15.58
N GLY A 279 14.23 2.80 14.50
CA GLY A 279 13.29 1.72 14.22
C GLY A 279 11.97 1.83 15.00
N LYS A 280 11.66 2.99 15.56
CA LYS A 280 10.38 3.26 16.21
C LYS A 280 9.30 3.52 15.18
N ALA A 281 8.14 2.88 15.33
CA ALA A 281 7.05 2.96 14.36
C ALA A 281 6.09 4.13 14.66
N TYR A 282 5.54 4.70 13.59
CA TYR A 282 4.57 5.79 13.61
C TYR A 282 3.49 5.52 12.56
N ALA A 283 2.27 5.98 12.83
CA ALA A 283 1.17 5.95 11.88
C ALA A 283 0.81 7.38 11.45
N HIS A 284 0.77 7.60 10.14
CA HIS A 284 0.36 8.86 9.52
C HIS A 284 -1.08 8.74 9.03
N TYR A 285 -1.94 9.67 9.43
CA TYR A 285 -3.40 9.60 9.22
C TYR A 285 -3.87 10.54 8.13
N ASP A 286 -3.33 11.75 8.13
CA ASP A 286 -3.79 12.84 7.26
C ASP A 286 -2.57 13.66 6.83
N VAL A 287 -2.46 13.96 5.53
CA VAL A 287 -1.47 14.89 4.99
C VAL A 287 -2.06 16.28 4.75
N TYR A 288 -3.37 16.35 4.51
CA TYR A 288 -4.14 17.55 4.15
C TYR A 288 -5.54 17.48 4.80
N PRO A 289 -6.18 18.60 5.18
CA PRO A 289 -5.69 20.00 5.14
C PRO A 289 -4.64 20.30 6.21
N LYS A 290 -4.54 19.44 7.23
CA LYS A 290 -3.51 19.49 8.24
C LYS A 290 -2.89 18.11 8.39
N ARG A 291 -1.58 18.10 8.58
CA ARG A 291 -0.84 16.87 8.84
C ARG A 291 -1.20 16.32 10.21
N ALA A 292 -1.37 15.00 10.32
CA ALA A 292 -1.63 14.33 11.60
C ALA A 292 -0.93 12.96 11.62
N PHE A 293 -0.18 12.69 12.68
CA PHE A 293 0.48 11.41 12.89
C PHE A 293 0.81 11.19 14.36
N ALA A 294 0.91 9.93 14.79
CA ALA A 294 1.35 9.62 16.14
C ALA A 294 2.25 8.37 16.17
N GLU A 295 2.93 8.20 17.29
CA GLU A 295 3.67 6.99 17.60
C GLU A 295 2.73 5.78 17.67
N LEU A 296 3.16 4.65 17.10
CA LEU A 296 2.38 3.42 16.99
C LEU A 296 2.96 2.31 17.88
N ASP A 297 2.13 1.78 18.78
CA ASP A 297 2.41 0.57 19.55
C ASP A 297 1.97 -0.69 18.78
N PHE A 298 2.55 -1.84 19.10
CA PHE A 298 2.31 -3.12 18.42
C PHE A 298 0.92 -3.71 18.69
N ASN A 299 0.17 -3.15 19.63
CA ASN A 299 -1.25 -3.46 19.87
C ASN A 299 -2.20 -2.53 19.09
N GLY A 300 -1.67 -1.69 18.20
CA GLY A 300 -2.43 -0.73 17.38
C GLY A 300 -2.86 0.54 18.10
N ALA A 301 -2.55 0.68 19.39
CA ALA A 301 -2.74 1.93 20.11
C ALA A 301 -1.74 2.98 19.63
N VAL A 302 -2.15 4.24 19.72
CA VAL A 302 -1.36 5.38 19.27
C VAL A 302 -1.29 6.46 20.34
N GLY A 303 -0.18 7.21 20.34
CA GLY A 303 0.03 8.34 21.23
C GLY A 303 -0.74 9.61 20.83
N GLU A 304 -0.35 10.75 21.40
CA GLU A 304 -0.86 12.07 21.00
C GLU A 304 -0.42 12.44 19.58
N ASP A 305 -1.17 13.33 18.92
CA ASP A 305 -0.79 13.86 17.61
C ASP A 305 0.50 14.69 17.71
N LEU A 306 1.54 14.22 17.02
CA LEU A 306 2.87 14.81 17.03
C LEU A 306 3.06 15.88 15.95
N ALA A 307 2.15 15.99 14.99
CA ALA A 307 2.23 16.99 13.91
C ALA A 307 2.10 18.42 14.41
N LEU A 308 1.43 18.62 15.56
CA LEU A 308 1.29 19.92 16.21
C LEU A 308 2.64 20.59 16.55
N LYS A 309 3.72 19.81 16.67
CA LYS A 309 5.06 20.32 16.98
C LYS A 309 5.73 21.07 15.82
N THR A 310 5.27 20.82 14.58
CA THR A 310 5.82 21.43 13.36
C THR A 310 4.72 22.13 12.54
N ALA A 311 3.52 22.27 13.09
CA ALA A 311 2.35 22.71 12.34
C ALA A 311 2.56 24.05 11.62
N ALA A 312 3.19 25.04 12.25
CA ALA A 312 3.42 26.34 11.62
C ALA A 312 4.33 26.25 10.38
N ASP A 313 5.45 25.53 10.48
CA ASP A 313 6.41 25.37 9.40
C ASP A 313 5.83 24.48 8.28
N ASP A 314 5.14 23.40 8.67
CA ASP A 314 4.47 22.51 7.73
C ASP A 314 3.34 23.24 6.98
N GLU A 315 2.51 24.02 7.67
CA GLU A 315 1.43 24.83 7.06
C GLU A 315 2.00 25.84 6.06
N ALA A 316 3.08 26.53 6.41
CA ALA A 316 3.75 27.46 5.49
C ALA A 316 4.30 26.74 4.24
N CYS A 317 4.92 25.56 4.42
CA CYS A 317 5.46 24.79 3.30
C CYS A 317 4.36 24.23 2.40
N MET A 318 3.32 23.66 2.98
CA MET A 318 2.18 23.13 2.23
C MET A 318 1.45 24.26 1.47
N ALA A 319 1.25 25.42 2.09
CA ALA A 319 0.62 26.56 1.43
C ALA A 319 1.41 27.06 0.21
N GLN A 320 2.73 26.89 0.19
CA GLN A 320 3.56 27.31 -0.94
C GLN A 320 3.65 26.26 -2.04
N TYR A 321 3.75 24.97 -1.69
CA TYR A 321 4.17 23.93 -2.65
C TYR A 321 3.18 22.81 -2.88
N MET A 322 2.15 22.63 -2.04
CA MET A 322 1.09 21.68 -2.37
C MET A 322 0.21 22.22 -3.50
N PRO A 323 -0.34 21.34 -4.35
CA PRO A 323 -1.33 21.74 -5.34
C PRO A 323 -2.56 22.34 -4.64
N SER A 324 -3.09 23.40 -5.24
CA SER A 324 -4.38 23.95 -4.83
C SER A 324 -5.48 22.92 -5.00
N VAL A 325 -6.39 22.85 -4.04
CA VAL A 325 -7.53 21.94 -4.05
C VAL A 325 -8.79 22.78 -4.26
N GLY A 326 -9.51 22.52 -5.34
CA GLY A 326 -10.83 23.10 -5.60
C GLY A 326 -11.87 22.76 -4.51
N PRO A 327 -12.95 23.54 -4.38
CA PRO A 327 -13.86 23.45 -3.24
C PRO A 327 -14.71 22.17 -3.19
N ASP A 328 -15.12 21.63 -4.35
CA ASP A 328 -16.20 20.63 -4.39
C ASP A 328 -15.76 19.26 -4.94
N HIS A 329 -14.87 19.24 -5.94
CA HIS A 329 -14.56 18.03 -6.72
C HIS A 329 -13.08 17.62 -6.70
N GLU A 330 -12.31 18.25 -5.82
CA GLU A 330 -10.89 17.97 -5.69
C GLU A 330 -10.51 17.63 -4.26
N SER A 331 -9.50 16.79 -4.10
CA SER A 331 -9.01 16.38 -2.78
C SER A 331 -7.57 15.88 -2.84
N ILE A 332 -6.91 15.81 -1.68
CA ILE A 332 -5.59 15.19 -1.55
C ILE A 332 -5.73 13.79 -0.97
N HIS A 333 -5.22 12.81 -1.70
CA HIS A 333 -5.21 11.40 -1.34
C HIS A 333 -3.78 10.95 -1.05
N GLN A 334 -3.50 10.56 0.19
CA GLN A 334 -2.31 9.73 0.47
C GLN A 334 -2.67 8.25 0.27
N ALA A 335 -1.80 7.48 -0.36
CA ALA A 335 -2.15 6.11 -0.75
C ALA A 335 -1.00 5.12 -0.65
N THR A 336 0.22 5.64 -0.70
CA THR A 336 1.41 4.81 -0.71
C THR A 336 1.93 4.59 0.70
N ASN A 337 2.62 3.46 0.88
CA ASN A 337 3.48 3.26 2.03
C ASN A 337 4.66 4.24 1.96
N SER A 338 5.42 4.38 3.05
CA SER A 338 6.62 5.22 3.06
C SER A 338 7.89 4.41 2.82
N LEU A 339 8.97 5.08 2.38
CA LEU A 339 10.33 4.52 2.36
C LEU A 339 11.32 5.50 3.00
N SER A 340 12.37 4.97 3.61
CA SER A 340 13.52 5.78 4.03
C SER A 340 14.53 5.89 2.89
N ILE A 341 14.95 7.11 2.56
CA ILE A 341 15.87 7.39 1.46
C ILE A 341 17.04 8.25 1.92
N THR A 342 18.26 7.81 1.60
CA THR A 342 19.48 8.61 1.78
C THR A 342 19.87 9.33 0.49
N MET A 343 20.14 10.63 0.58
CA MET A 343 20.30 11.55 -0.55
C MET A 343 21.64 11.48 -1.29
N CYS A 344 22.50 10.52 -0.94
CA CYS A 344 23.77 10.27 -1.63
C CYS A 344 23.78 8.88 -2.27
N ARG A 345 24.77 8.62 -3.13
CA ARG A 345 24.86 7.36 -3.86
C ARG A 345 25.34 6.22 -2.96
N ARG A 346 24.72 5.04 -3.06
CA ARG A 346 25.07 3.84 -2.28
C ARG A 346 26.55 3.45 -2.43
N ALA A 347 27.09 3.57 -3.64
CA ALA A 347 28.47 3.19 -3.95
C ALA A 347 29.52 4.19 -3.44
N ASP A 348 29.13 5.38 -2.97
CA ASP A 348 30.07 6.35 -2.43
C ASP A 348 30.49 5.93 -1.00
N PRO A 349 31.77 5.61 -0.73
CA PRO A 349 32.23 5.19 0.59
C PRO A 349 32.08 6.26 1.69
N LYS A 350 31.87 7.52 1.31
CA LYS A 350 31.59 8.63 2.24
C LYS A 350 30.09 8.77 2.53
N CYS A 351 29.24 8.13 1.74
CA CYS A 351 27.80 8.15 1.94
C CYS A 351 27.43 7.26 3.12
N LYS A 352 27.05 7.89 4.23
CA LYS A 352 26.50 7.22 5.40
C LYS A 352 25.15 7.84 5.73
N PRO A 353 24.11 7.04 6.02
CA PRO A 353 22.83 7.59 6.49
C PRO A 353 23.02 8.40 7.78
N THR A 354 22.52 9.63 7.78
CA THR A 354 22.46 10.57 8.90
C THR A 354 21.10 11.26 8.92
N ASP A 355 20.74 11.87 10.05
CA ASP A 355 19.52 12.69 10.17
C ASP A 355 19.45 13.84 9.15
N THR A 356 20.61 14.30 8.67
CA THR A 356 20.71 15.44 7.74
C THR A 356 20.66 15.06 6.27
N ASN A 357 20.82 13.77 5.93
CA ASN A 357 20.83 13.31 4.54
C ASN A 357 19.86 12.15 4.28
N THR A 358 19.08 11.75 5.29
CA THR A 358 18.13 10.64 5.20
C THR A 358 16.75 11.14 5.56
N PHE A 359 15.76 10.81 4.73
CA PHE A 359 14.39 11.34 4.82
C PHE A 359 13.39 10.20 4.70
N ILE A 360 12.17 10.44 5.18
CA ILE A 360 11.02 9.58 4.91
C ILE A 360 10.33 10.12 3.67
N MET A 361 10.29 9.34 2.61
CA MET A 361 9.66 9.65 1.34
C MET A 361 8.30 8.96 1.26
N HIS A 362 7.26 9.70 0.85
CA HIS A 362 5.97 9.13 0.50
C HIS A 362 5.34 9.88 -0.68
N ILE A 363 4.32 9.27 -1.29
CA ILE A 363 3.55 9.82 -2.40
C ILE A 363 2.15 10.19 -1.91
N PHE A 364 1.76 11.43 -2.15
CA PHE A 364 0.36 11.87 -2.11
C PHE A 364 -0.11 12.20 -3.53
N GLN A 365 -1.41 12.26 -3.74
CA GLN A 365 -2.01 12.47 -5.05
C GLN A 365 -3.04 13.58 -4.95
N HIS A 366 -3.00 14.54 -5.88
CA HIS A 366 -4.13 15.42 -6.11
C HIS A 366 -5.15 14.67 -6.94
N LYS A 367 -6.33 14.46 -6.38
CA LYS A 367 -7.47 13.86 -7.07
C LYS A 367 -8.36 14.99 -7.55
N SER A 368 -8.69 14.99 -8.83
CA SER A 368 -9.82 15.71 -9.39
C SER A 368 -10.89 14.72 -9.83
N TYR A 369 -12.16 15.09 -9.71
CA TYR A 369 -13.29 14.23 -10.07
C TYR A 369 -14.35 15.06 -10.81
N TYR A 370 -14.20 15.15 -12.12
CA TYR A 370 -15.10 15.92 -12.97
C TYR A 370 -15.72 15.02 -14.01
N THR A 371 -16.94 15.32 -14.44
CA THR A 371 -17.68 14.54 -15.46
C THR A 371 -17.68 13.04 -15.14
N PHE A 372 -17.83 12.71 -13.85
CA PHE A 372 -17.84 11.34 -13.32
C PHE A 372 -16.57 10.52 -13.60
N HIS A 373 -15.42 11.17 -13.74
CA HIS A 373 -14.12 10.51 -13.91
C HIS A 373 -13.06 11.09 -12.97
N GLY A 374 -12.40 10.20 -12.23
CA GLY A 374 -11.29 10.56 -11.35
C GLY A 374 -9.97 10.67 -12.10
N ILE A 375 -9.21 11.74 -11.87
CA ILE A 375 -7.82 11.84 -12.31
C ILE A 375 -6.97 12.02 -11.06
N TYR A 376 -5.93 11.21 -10.92
CA TYR A 376 -4.96 11.31 -9.84
C TYR A 376 -3.63 11.77 -10.38
N GLU A 377 -3.05 12.76 -9.71
CA GLU A 377 -1.76 13.34 -10.04
C GLU A 377 -0.79 13.19 -8.86
N PRO A 378 0.18 12.25 -8.92
CA PRO A 378 1.06 11.92 -7.81
C PRO A 378 2.19 12.92 -7.61
N TYR A 379 2.41 13.34 -6.36
CA TYR A 379 3.49 14.21 -5.90
C TYR A 379 4.34 13.49 -4.85
N ILE A 380 5.60 13.93 -4.75
CA ILE A 380 6.54 13.42 -3.74
C ILE A 380 6.65 14.41 -2.60
N ILE A 381 6.73 13.89 -1.39
CA ILE A 381 7.01 14.66 -0.18
C ILE A 381 8.05 13.94 0.65
N LEU A 382 8.99 14.73 1.17
CA LEU A 382 10.06 14.29 2.05
C LEU A 382 9.79 14.84 3.45
N LEU A 383 9.85 13.97 4.45
CA LEU A 383 9.80 14.32 5.87
C LEU A 383 11.18 14.08 6.49
N GLN A 384 11.55 14.89 7.49
CA GLN A 384 12.73 14.61 8.32
C GLN A 384 12.67 13.19 8.88
N SER A 385 13.78 12.44 8.90
CA SER A 385 13.80 11.05 9.39
C SER A 385 13.83 10.91 10.93
N SER A 386 13.94 12.03 11.63
CA SER A 386 13.94 12.11 13.08
C SER A 386 12.86 13.06 13.59
N PRO A 387 12.33 12.85 14.82
CA PRO A 387 11.38 13.77 15.43
C PRO A 387 11.89 15.22 15.44
N PRO A 388 11.01 16.21 15.20
CA PRO A 388 9.56 16.10 15.10
C PRO A 388 9.00 15.77 13.70
N PHE A 389 9.81 15.24 12.77
CA PHE A 389 9.38 14.82 11.42
C PHE A 389 8.75 15.96 10.59
N ALA A 390 9.31 17.17 10.67
CA ALA A 390 8.89 18.31 9.86
C ALA A 390 8.96 17.97 8.36
N ILE A 391 8.15 18.62 7.53
CA ILE A 391 8.26 18.52 6.09
C ILE A 391 9.61 19.11 5.66
N HIS A 392 10.40 18.32 4.93
CA HIS A 392 11.67 18.74 4.36
C HIS A 392 11.48 19.37 2.98
N GLY A 393 10.61 18.80 2.15
CA GLY A 393 10.30 19.35 0.84
C GLY A 393 9.17 18.61 0.12
N ILE A 394 8.62 19.25 -0.90
CA ILE A 394 7.48 18.78 -1.71
C ILE A 394 7.84 18.96 -3.18
N SER A 395 7.48 18.01 -4.05
CA SER A 395 7.70 18.15 -5.49
C SER A 395 6.82 19.26 -6.05
N GLN A 396 7.38 20.14 -6.88
CA GLN A 396 6.65 21.25 -7.49
C GLN A 396 5.76 20.83 -8.66
N ARG A 397 5.97 19.62 -9.18
CA ARG A 397 5.24 19.05 -10.31
C ARG A 397 4.75 17.64 -9.97
N PRO A 398 3.59 17.24 -10.47
CA PRO A 398 3.15 15.85 -10.40
C PRO A 398 3.99 14.96 -11.33
N LEU A 399 4.07 13.68 -11.00
CA LEU A 399 4.74 12.69 -11.84
C LEU A 399 3.80 12.24 -12.97
N TRP A 400 4.32 12.22 -14.19
CA TRP A 400 3.67 11.59 -15.34
C TRP A 400 4.30 10.22 -15.61
N ILE A 401 3.52 9.16 -15.46
CA ILE A 401 3.99 7.80 -15.72
C ILE A 401 3.99 7.54 -17.23
N HIS A 402 5.16 7.39 -17.84
CA HIS A 402 5.25 7.19 -19.28
C HIS A 402 4.45 5.96 -19.72
N GLY A 403 3.59 6.15 -20.71
CA GLY A 403 2.64 5.14 -21.19
C GLY A 403 1.19 5.38 -20.77
N ARG A 404 0.90 6.30 -19.83
CA ARG A 404 -0.46 6.79 -19.55
C ARG A 404 -1.05 7.44 -20.82
N ASN A 405 -2.26 7.05 -21.20
CA ASN A 405 -2.92 7.49 -22.42
C ASN A 405 -4.11 8.41 -22.14
N ALA A 406 -4.67 8.97 -23.21
CA ALA A 406 -5.99 9.58 -23.17
C ALA A 406 -7.05 8.52 -22.81
N LEU A 407 -8.05 8.92 -22.04
CA LEU A 407 -9.20 8.09 -21.73
C LEU A 407 -9.95 7.75 -23.03
N SER A 408 -10.23 6.47 -23.25
CA SER A 408 -10.83 5.97 -24.49
C SER A 408 -11.48 4.61 -24.23
N PRO A 409 -12.33 4.08 -25.15
CA PRO A 409 -12.91 2.74 -24.96
C PRO A 409 -11.86 1.64 -24.74
N GLU A 410 -10.66 1.80 -25.30
CA GLU A 410 -9.55 0.87 -25.19
C GLU A 410 -8.85 0.89 -23.81
N THR A 411 -9.17 1.86 -22.95
CA THR A 411 -8.64 1.89 -21.56
C THR A 411 -9.42 0.97 -20.63
N HIS A 412 -10.56 0.44 -21.09
CA HIS A 412 -11.41 -0.50 -20.36
C HIS A 412 -11.77 0.00 -18.96
N SER A 413 -12.20 1.26 -18.87
CA SER A 413 -12.70 1.84 -17.63
C SER A 413 -14.02 1.22 -17.22
N LEU A 414 -14.11 0.74 -15.98
CA LEU A 414 -15.32 0.10 -15.45
C LEU A 414 -16.55 1.01 -15.56
N GLN A 415 -16.32 2.31 -15.36
CA GLN A 415 -17.32 3.38 -15.43
C GLN A 415 -18.01 3.46 -16.80
N TYR A 416 -17.22 3.28 -17.87
CA TYR A 416 -17.61 3.56 -19.26
C TYR A 416 -17.72 2.30 -20.14
N GLU A 417 -17.50 1.12 -19.57
CA GLU A 417 -17.53 -0.10 -20.36
C GLU A 417 -18.91 -0.36 -20.97
N GLY A 418 -18.93 -0.66 -22.27
CA GLY A 418 -20.16 -0.87 -23.04
C GLY A 418 -20.97 0.40 -23.33
N ARG A 419 -20.51 1.58 -22.87
CA ARG A 419 -21.11 2.88 -23.20
C ARG A 419 -20.62 3.40 -24.56
N PRO A 420 -21.39 4.24 -25.26
CA PRO A 420 -20.92 4.89 -26.48
C PRO A 420 -19.74 5.83 -26.18
N ALA A 421 -18.82 5.98 -27.14
CA ALA A 421 -17.65 6.84 -26.98
C ALA A 421 -18.00 8.32 -26.68
N SER A 422 -19.23 8.76 -26.99
CA SER A 422 -19.74 10.08 -26.64
C SER A 422 -19.92 10.31 -25.14
N ASP A 423 -20.00 9.24 -24.34
CA ASP A 423 -20.16 9.32 -22.89
C ASP A 423 -18.82 9.39 -22.16
N ILE A 424 -17.71 9.17 -22.87
CA ILE A 424 -16.35 9.27 -22.33
C ILE A 424 -15.95 10.75 -22.31
N PRO A 425 -15.56 11.31 -21.15
CA PRO A 425 -15.16 12.70 -21.04
C PRO A 425 -14.02 13.05 -22.01
N GLU A 426 -14.26 14.04 -22.86
CA GLU A 426 -13.25 14.52 -23.80
C GLU A 426 -12.10 15.20 -23.05
N GLY A 427 -10.87 14.93 -23.48
CA GLY A 427 -9.68 15.53 -22.85
C GLY A 427 -9.26 14.88 -21.53
N HIS A 428 -9.91 13.80 -21.08
CA HIS A 428 -9.44 13.08 -19.89
C HIS A 428 -8.30 12.13 -20.24
N THR A 429 -7.46 11.83 -19.24
CA THR A 429 -6.41 10.81 -19.31
C THR A 429 -6.80 9.62 -18.45
N GLU A 430 -6.13 8.48 -18.60
CA GLU A 430 -6.40 7.31 -17.77
C GLU A 430 -6.27 7.63 -16.26
N MET A 431 -7.17 7.12 -15.43
CA MET A 431 -7.08 7.16 -13.97
C MET A 431 -5.96 6.24 -13.48
N PHE A 432 -4.83 6.81 -13.04
CA PHE A 432 -3.71 6.07 -12.44
C PHE A 432 -3.65 6.36 -10.94
N TYR A 433 -4.05 5.40 -10.11
CA TYR A 433 -3.96 5.54 -8.65
C TYR A 433 -2.70 4.83 -8.12
N VAL A 434 -1.68 5.59 -7.71
CA VAL A 434 -0.43 5.04 -7.17
C VAL A 434 -0.65 4.51 -5.76
N THR A 435 -0.65 3.18 -5.64
CA THR A 435 -1.00 2.45 -4.42
C THR A 435 0.21 2.03 -3.61
N SER A 436 1.34 1.80 -4.26
CA SER A 436 2.52 1.26 -3.57
C SER A 436 3.83 1.78 -4.12
N ILE A 437 4.80 1.82 -3.21
CA ILE A 437 6.21 2.12 -3.48
C ILE A 437 7.06 1.12 -2.70
N SER A 438 8.07 0.55 -3.35
CA SER A 438 9.03 -0.36 -2.71
C SER A 438 10.40 -0.26 -3.38
N TRP A 439 11.45 -0.66 -2.67
CA TRP A 439 12.75 -0.87 -3.30
C TRP A 439 12.71 -2.13 -4.16
N LYS A 440 13.27 -2.06 -5.38
CA LYS A 440 13.31 -3.21 -6.31
C LYS A 440 14.31 -4.28 -5.86
N GLY A 441 15.38 -3.89 -5.17
CA GLY A 441 16.45 -4.78 -4.75
C GLY A 441 16.00 -5.77 -3.67
N HIS A 442 16.35 -7.05 -3.83
CA HIS A 442 15.94 -8.14 -2.93
C HIS A 442 16.50 -8.02 -1.51
N ASP A 443 17.67 -7.41 -1.35
CA ASP A 443 18.27 -7.18 -0.04
C ASP A 443 17.78 -5.87 0.62
N GLN A 444 16.93 -5.11 -0.07
CA GLN A 444 16.40 -3.84 0.41
C GLN A 444 15.03 -4.04 1.05
N LYS A 445 14.84 -3.40 2.22
CA LYS A 445 13.57 -3.42 2.96
C LYS A 445 12.93 -2.05 2.99
N TYR A 446 13.13 -1.29 4.06
CA TYR A 446 12.59 0.05 4.22
C TYR A 446 13.54 1.15 3.70
N HIS A 447 14.85 0.89 3.71
CA HIS A 447 15.88 1.89 3.43
C HIS A 447 16.58 1.68 2.07
N GLY A 448 16.85 2.78 1.39
CA GLY A 448 17.63 2.83 0.16
C GLY A 448 18.30 4.20 -0.07
N TYR A 449 18.89 4.35 -1.25
CA TYR A 449 19.67 5.50 -1.68
C TYR A 449 19.12 6.06 -2.99
N VAL A 450 19.47 7.31 -3.30
CA VAL A 450 18.97 8.00 -4.51
C VAL A 450 19.33 7.33 -5.84
N ASP A 451 20.35 6.48 -5.89
CA ASP A 451 20.74 5.73 -7.08
C ASP A 451 20.14 4.31 -7.14
N ASP A 452 19.41 3.89 -6.11
CA ASP A 452 18.69 2.63 -6.13
C ASP A 452 17.45 2.69 -7.02
N VAL A 453 16.98 1.52 -7.43
CA VAL A 453 15.77 1.37 -8.24
C VAL A 453 14.58 1.11 -7.33
N LEU A 454 13.50 1.83 -7.58
CA LEU A 454 12.19 1.67 -6.95
C LEU A 454 11.23 0.95 -7.89
N LEU A 455 10.23 0.32 -7.31
CA LEU A 455 8.99 -0.08 -7.98
C LEU A 455 7.88 0.83 -7.48
N LEU A 456 7.18 1.47 -8.42
CA LEU A 456 5.87 2.07 -8.18
C LEU A 456 4.84 1.13 -8.78
N ALA A 457 3.77 0.84 -8.03
CA ALA A 457 2.64 0.08 -8.55
C ALA A 457 1.34 0.87 -8.37
N PHE A 458 0.43 0.71 -9.32
CA PHE A 458 -0.75 1.56 -9.45
C PHE A 458 -1.91 0.81 -10.09
N GLY A 459 -3.12 1.14 -9.64
CA GLY A 459 -4.35 0.74 -10.29
C GLY A 459 -4.61 1.64 -11.51
N ILE A 460 -5.20 1.06 -12.54
CA ILE A 460 -5.61 1.76 -13.76
C ILE A 460 -7.11 1.55 -13.94
N GLU A 461 -7.88 2.63 -13.89
CA GLU A 461 -9.33 2.63 -14.17
C GLU A 461 -10.18 1.67 -13.31
N ASP A 462 -9.70 1.32 -12.12
CA ASP A 462 -10.30 0.28 -11.24
C ASP A 462 -10.50 -1.09 -11.91
N THR A 463 -9.80 -1.38 -13.01
CA THR A 463 -9.91 -2.66 -13.73
C THR A 463 -8.58 -3.35 -13.98
N ARG A 464 -7.48 -2.58 -14.02
CA ARG A 464 -6.16 -3.10 -14.40
C ARG A 464 -5.09 -2.73 -13.38
N SER A 465 -4.01 -3.50 -13.42
CA SER A 465 -2.82 -3.32 -12.59
C SER A 465 -1.60 -2.97 -13.44
N GLY A 466 -0.86 -1.95 -13.01
CA GLY A 466 0.39 -1.53 -13.63
C GLY A 466 1.53 -1.36 -12.62
N GLY A 467 2.76 -1.41 -13.11
CA GLY A 467 3.93 -1.02 -12.35
C GLY A 467 5.00 -0.37 -13.23
N ILE A 468 5.87 0.42 -12.62
CA ILE A 468 7.01 1.05 -13.27
C ILE A 468 8.22 0.98 -12.35
N ASP A 469 9.38 0.67 -12.92
CA ASP A 469 10.64 0.68 -12.20
C ASP A 469 11.49 1.89 -12.60
N VAL A 470 11.91 2.68 -11.61
CA VAL A 470 12.54 3.99 -11.82
C VAL A 470 13.70 4.18 -10.85
N LYS A 471 14.66 5.05 -11.18
CA LYS A 471 15.67 5.43 -10.18
C LYS A 471 15.03 6.36 -9.16
N ALA A 472 15.36 6.18 -7.89
CA ALA A 472 14.80 7.01 -6.83
C ALA A 472 15.08 8.51 -7.02
N GLY A 473 16.29 8.86 -7.45
CA GLY A 473 16.66 10.24 -7.76
C GLY A 473 15.85 10.88 -8.89
N ASP A 474 15.25 10.10 -9.79
CA ASP A 474 14.39 10.64 -10.85
C ASP A 474 13.06 11.15 -10.30
N LEU A 475 12.58 10.58 -9.18
CA LEU A 475 11.39 11.07 -8.48
C LEU A 475 11.65 12.38 -7.72
N LEU A 476 12.91 12.70 -7.44
CA LEU A 476 13.31 13.81 -6.56
C LEU A 476 13.83 15.04 -7.29
N GLN A 477 13.73 15.09 -8.62
CA GLN A 477 14.33 16.16 -9.42
C GLN A 477 13.69 17.55 -9.19
N ASP A 478 12.41 17.61 -8.83
CA ASP A 478 11.64 18.86 -8.66
C ASP A 478 11.24 19.13 -7.21
N ILE A 479 11.98 18.61 -6.22
CA ILE A 479 11.71 18.90 -4.81
C ILE A 479 12.04 20.36 -4.50
N ALA A 480 11.04 21.11 -4.03
CA ALA A 480 11.24 22.40 -3.38
C ALA A 480 11.38 22.18 -1.86
N PHE A 481 12.40 22.82 -1.27
CA PHE A 481 12.73 22.64 0.14
C PHE A 481 11.96 23.62 1.03
N CYS A 482 11.42 23.14 2.15
CA CYS A 482 10.70 23.98 3.10
C CYS A 482 11.63 24.90 3.91
N SER A 483 12.93 24.60 3.99
CA SER A 483 13.90 25.40 4.75
C SER A 483 14.31 26.71 4.06
N SER A 484 13.78 27.00 2.87
CA SER A 484 14.01 28.25 2.14
C SER A 484 12.87 29.27 2.28
N LEU A 485 11.95 29.03 3.21
CA LEU A 485 10.79 29.86 3.52
C LEU A 485 11.04 30.91 4.60
#